data_AF-A0A7J8FAI8-F1
#
_entry.id   AF-A0A7J8FAI8-F1
#
_cell.length_a   1.000
_cell.length_b   1.000
_cell.length_c   1.000
_cell.angle_alpha   90.00
_cell.angle_beta   90.00
_cell.angle_gamma   90.00
#
_symmetry.space_group_name_H-M   'P 1'
#
loop_
_entity.id
_entity.type
_entity.pdbx_description
1 polymer ?
#
loop_
_entity_poly.entity_id
_entity_poly.type
_entity_poly.pdbx_seq_one_letter_code
_entity_poly.pdbx_strand_id
1 'polypeptide(L)'
;MCPATGVSLLFLFMCYSPSNKAGWWWVGTRRRAAIVPCRQTSFLRLPGAMGLFVVQPGLQQHGRKRLSQRPTAEELEQRNILKPRNEQEEQEEKREIKRRLTRKLSQRPTVEELRERKILIRFSDYVEVADAQDYDRRADKPWTRLTAADKAAIRKELNEFKSTEMEVHELSRHLTRFHRP
;
A
#
# COMPACT_ATOMS: atom_id res chain seq x y z
N MET A 1 43.86 8.07 -44.82
CA MET A 1 43.80 7.24 -43.59
C MET A 1 42.98 8.02 -42.56
N CYS A 2 41.77 7.51 -42.22
CA CYS A 2 40.83 7.86 -41.13
C CYS A 2 40.42 9.35 -40.92
N PRO A 3 39.33 9.64 -40.18
CA PRO A 3 37.96 9.10 -40.24
C PRO A 3 36.89 10.22 -40.14
N ALA A 4 35.62 9.92 -40.44
CA ALA A 4 34.50 10.70 -39.91
C ALA A 4 33.27 9.80 -39.72
N THR A 5 33.02 9.45 -38.47
CA THR A 5 31.86 8.72 -37.96
C THR A 5 30.64 9.64 -37.90
N GLY A 6 29.62 9.39 -38.72
CA GLY A 6 28.32 10.04 -38.64
C GLY A 6 27.26 9.08 -38.10
N VAL A 7 26.91 9.20 -36.83
CA VAL A 7 25.84 8.42 -36.20
C VAL A 7 24.50 9.04 -36.62
N SER A 8 23.72 8.32 -37.44
CA SER A 8 22.34 8.68 -37.77
C SER A 8 21.43 8.34 -36.59
N LEU A 9 21.00 9.37 -35.84
CA LEU A 9 19.91 9.26 -34.87
C LEU A 9 18.57 9.41 -35.62
N LEU A 10 17.97 8.27 -35.98
CA LEU A 10 16.56 8.17 -36.32
C LEU A 10 15.73 8.48 -35.07
N PHE A 11 15.16 9.67 -34.98
CA PHE A 11 14.13 9.97 -33.99
C PHE A 11 12.80 9.35 -34.43
N LEU A 12 12.50 8.17 -33.88
CA LEU A 12 11.15 7.62 -33.82
C LEU A 12 10.31 8.49 -32.87
N PHE A 13 9.44 9.32 -33.43
CA PHE A 13 8.36 9.93 -32.65
C PHE A 13 7.24 8.90 -32.47
N MET A 14 7.16 8.29 -31.29
CA MET A 14 5.97 7.60 -30.82
C MET A 14 4.90 8.64 -30.48
N CYS A 15 3.88 8.77 -31.31
CA CYS A 15 2.64 9.45 -30.90
C CYS A 15 1.76 8.46 -30.13
N TYR A 16 1.62 8.69 -28.82
CA TYR A 16 0.64 8.00 -27.98
C TYR A 16 -0.74 8.64 -28.19
N SER A 17 -1.67 7.86 -28.76
CA SER A 17 -3.05 8.27 -29.03
C SER A 17 -3.98 7.67 -27.97
N PRO A 18 -4.59 8.46 -27.06
CA PRO A 18 -5.45 7.93 -26.02
C PRO A 18 -6.91 7.93 -26.48
N SER A 19 -7.28 6.97 -27.31
CA SER A 19 -8.67 6.50 -27.37
C SER A 19 -8.77 5.18 -28.12
N ASN A 20 -9.09 4.15 -27.34
CA ASN A 20 -9.57 2.86 -27.82
C ASN A 20 -10.73 3.06 -28.80
N LYS A 21 -10.49 2.74 -30.08
CA LYS A 21 -11.37 1.97 -30.96
C LYS A 21 -10.66 1.75 -32.29
N ALA A 22 -10.29 0.49 -32.55
CA ALA A 22 -9.84 0.04 -33.86
C ALA A 22 -11.01 0.16 -34.85
N GLY A 23 -10.82 0.91 -35.92
CA GLY A 23 -11.80 1.06 -37.00
C GLY A 23 -11.13 1.68 -38.22
N TRP A 24 -11.09 0.93 -39.31
CA TRP A 24 -10.61 1.42 -40.60
C TRP A 24 -11.73 2.26 -41.21
N TRP A 25 -11.51 3.57 -41.36
CA TRP A 25 -12.37 4.43 -42.16
C TRP A 25 -11.56 5.02 -43.29
N TRP A 26 -11.69 4.42 -44.47
CA TRP A 26 -11.48 5.11 -45.74
C TRP A 26 -12.80 5.77 -46.12
N VAL A 27 -12.85 7.11 -46.13
CA VAL A 27 -13.87 7.84 -46.89
C VAL A 27 -13.27 9.11 -47.48
N GLY A 28 -13.16 9.12 -48.80
CA GLY A 28 -13.80 10.14 -49.63
C GLY A 28 -13.25 11.57 -49.61
N THR A 29 -12.79 11.98 -50.78
CA THR A 29 -12.49 13.36 -51.17
C THR A 29 -13.68 14.33 -51.01
N ARG A 30 -13.32 15.63 -50.97
CA ARG A 30 -14.13 16.85 -51.29
C ARG A 30 -14.99 17.47 -50.18
N ARG A 31 -14.52 18.59 -49.61
CA ARG A 31 -14.96 20.00 -49.89
C ARG A 31 -14.80 20.93 -48.68
N ARG A 32 -14.43 22.18 -49.03
CA ARG A 32 -14.60 23.48 -48.33
C ARG A 32 -13.73 23.74 -47.10
N ALA A 33 -12.71 24.57 -47.35
CA ALA A 33 -12.16 25.48 -46.36
C ALA A 33 -13.29 26.35 -45.78
N ALA A 34 -13.54 26.22 -44.49
CA ALA A 34 -14.32 27.18 -43.73
C ALA A 34 -13.34 28.25 -43.22
N ILE A 35 -13.43 29.45 -43.77
CA ILE A 35 -12.86 30.66 -43.18
C ILE A 35 -13.68 30.97 -41.93
N VAL A 36 -13.09 30.78 -40.75
CA VAL A 36 -13.67 31.26 -39.49
C VAL A 36 -13.27 32.73 -39.34
N PRO A 37 -14.21 33.69 -39.28
CA PRO A 37 -13.89 35.08 -39.05
C PRO A 37 -13.57 35.27 -37.57
N CYS A 38 -12.31 35.54 -37.25
CA CYS A 38 -11.90 35.98 -35.92
C CYS A 38 -12.43 37.40 -35.70
N ARG A 39 -13.50 37.53 -34.91
CA ARG A 39 -14.05 38.82 -34.49
C ARG A 39 -13.14 39.45 -33.43
N GLN A 40 -12.89 40.73 -33.63
CA GLN A 40 -12.47 41.76 -32.66
C GLN A 40 -10.98 41.81 -32.29
N THR A 41 -10.19 42.32 -33.23
CA THR A 41 -9.06 43.21 -32.92
C THR A 41 -9.51 44.66 -33.07
N SER A 42 -9.79 45.32 -31.95
CA SER A 42 -9.93 46.78 -31.92
C SER A 42 -8.54 47.41 -32.03
N PHE A 43 -8.18 47.89 -33.22
CA PHE A 43 -6.97 48.67 -33.46
C PHE A 43 -7.23 50.15 -33.14
N LEU A 44 -6.72 50.65 -32.02
CA LEU A 44 -6.42 52.08 -31.88
C LEU A 44 -4.99 52.31 -32.37
N ARG A 45 -4.88 53.06 -33.47
CA ARG A 45 -3.63 53.34 -34.17
C ARG A 45 -2.97 54.57 -33.53
N LEU A 46 -1.91 54.36 -32.75
CA LEU A 46 -0.97 55.42 -32.38
C LEU A 46 0.21 55.41 -33.36
N PRO A 47 0.52 56.52 -34.06
CA PRO A 47 1.63 56.58 -34.98
C PRO A 47 2.94 56.80 -34.21
N GLY A 48 3.93 55.90 -34.35
CA GLY A 48 5.32 56.19 -33.96
C GLY A 48 6.18 55.07 -33.38
N ALA A 49 5.65 53.88 -33.07
CA ALA A 49 6.47 52.80 -32.50
C ALA A 49 6.63 51.62 -33.47
N MET A 50 7.86 51.37 -33.92
CA MET A 50 8.25 50.12 -34.57
C MET A 50 8.24 48.99 -33.53
N GLY A 51 7.22 48.14 -33.56
CA GLY A 51 7.16 46.90 -32.80
C GLY A 51 5.88 46.72 -31.97
N LEU A 52 5.09 45.69 -32.32
CA LEU A 52 4.02 45.16 -31.47
C LEU A 52 4.66 44.26 -30.40
N PHE A 53 4.84 44.76 -29.18
CA PHE A 53 5.08 43.88 -28.04
C PHE A 53 3.77 43.24 -27.60
N VAL A 54 3.57 41.98 -27.99
CA VAL A 54 2.53 41.13 -27.40
C VAL A 54 3.02 40.68 -26.03
N VAL A 55 2.55 41.32 -24.97
CA VAL A 55 2.72 40.76 -23.61
C VAL A 55 1.88 39.49 -23.54
N GLN A 56 2.51 38.31 -23.63
CA GLN A 56 1.82 37.04 -23.45
C GLN A 56 1.21 36.98 -22.03
N PRO A 57 -0.12 36.91 -21.86
CA PRO A 57 -0.75 36.87 -20.53
C PRO A 57 -0.64 35.48 -19.84
N GLY A 58 0.16 34.55 -20.38
CA GLY A 58 0.23 33.16 -19.92
C GLY A 58 1.04 32.94 -18.64
N LEU A 59 2.05 33.79 -18.36
CA LEU A 59 2.91 33.63 -17.18
C LEU A 59 2.15 33.88 -15.86
N GLN A 60 1.19 34.82 -15.86
CA GLN A 60 0.41 35.13 -14.65
C GLN A 60 -0.50 33.98 -14.24
N GLN A 61 -1.11 33.28 -15.20
CA GLN A 61 -2.01 32.17 -14.90
C GLN A 61 -1.27 30.91 -14.42
N HIS A 62 -0.07 30.66 -14.93
CA HIS A 62 0.78 29.54 -14.51
C HIS A 62 1.30 29.73 -13.08
N GLY A 63 1.73 30.94 -12.72
CA GLY A 63 2.16 31.27 -11.36
C GLY A 63 1.05 31.09 -10.31
N ARG A 64 -0.18 31.53 -10.62
CA ARG A 64 -1.35 31.35 -9.74
C ARG A 64 -1.65 29.89 -9.44
N LYS A 65 -1.61 29.00 -10.45
CA LYS A 65 -1.86 27.56 -10.28
C LYS A 65 -0.81 26.87 -9.40
N ARG A 66 0.48 27.23 -9.55
CA ARG A 66 1.56 26.67 -8.71
C ARG A 66 1.48 27.13 -7.27
N LEU A 67 1.07 28.38 -7.03
CA LEU A 67 0.89 28.91 -5.68
C LEU A 67 -0.29 28.26 -4.96
N SER A 68 -1.39 27.97 -5.66
CA SER A 68 -2.55 27.26 -5.06
C SER A 68 -2.25 25.81 -4.66
N GLN A 69 -1.21 25.20 -5.23
CA GLN A 69 -0.81 23.82 -4.95
C GLN A 69 0.50 23.75 -4.14
N ARG A 70 0.94 24.86 -3.55
CA ARG A 70 2.20 24.92 -2.81
C ARG A 70 2.11 24.06 -1.53
N PRO A 71 2.94 23.01 -1.39
CA PRO A 71 2.99 22.20 -0.18
C PRO A 71 3.47 23.03 1.02
N THR A 72 3.08 22.62 2.22
CA THR A 72 3.57 23.26 3.46
C THR A 72 5.04 22.90 3.73
N ALA A 73 5.73 23.69 4.55
CA ALA A 73 7.13 23.42 4.89
C ALA A 73 7.29 22.06 5.61
N GLU A 74 6.38 21.74 6.52
CA GLU A 74 6.37 20.48 7.27
C GLU A 74 6.17 19.25 6.35
N GLU A 75 5.30 19.34 5.34
CA GLU A 75 5.14 18.29 4.32
C GLU A 75 6.42 18.05 3.50
N LEU A 76 7.18 19.12 3.22
CA LEU A 76 8.45 19.03 2.53
C LEU A 76 9.55 18.43 3.43
N GLU A 77 9.52 18.68 4.73
CA GLU A 77 10.42 18.07 5.73
C GLU A 77 10.17 16.56 5.89
N GLN A 78 8.90 16.16 6.00
CA GLN A 78 8.53 14.74 6.05
C GLN A 78 8.96 13.98 4.79
N ARG A 79 8.91 14.65 3.63
CA ARG A 79 9.40 14.11 2.35
C ARG A 79 10.91 14.18 2.19
N ASN A 80 11.65 14.63 3.21
CA ASN A 80 13.11 14.84 3.18
C ASN A 80 13.57 15.81 2.07
N ILE A 81 12.68 16.66 1.56
CA ILE A 81 12.99 17.68 0.54
C ILE A 81 13.57 18.93 1.22
N LEU A 82 12.97 19.33 2.35
CA LEU A 82 13.52 20.36 3.22
C LEU A 82 14.18 19.67 4.42
N LYS A 83 15.43 20.00 4.74
CA LYS A 83 16.14 19.47 5.90
C LYS A 83 16.00 20.48 7.05
N PRO A 84 15.36 20.13 8.18
CA PRO A 84 15.15 21.06 9.29
C PRO A 84 16.42 21.29 10.14
N ARG A 85 17.51 20.57 9.88
CA ARG A 85 18.62 20.37 10.83
C ARG A 85 19.95 21.00 10.43
N ASN A 86 20.69 21.43 11.45
CA ASN A 86 22.10 21.85 11.34
C ASN A 86 22.96 20.70 10.78
N GLU A 87 23.89 21.01 9.87
CA GLU A 87 24.79 20.01 9.26
C GLU A 87 25.60 19.22 10.31
N GLN A 88 25.91 19.85 11.45
CA GLN A 88 26.61 19.22 12.57
C GLN A 88 25.76 18.14 13.26
N GLU A 89 24.48 18.40 13.50
CA GLU A 89 23.57 17.43 14.12
C GLU A 89 23.34 16.23 13.20
N GLU A 90 23.16 16.45 11.89
CA GLU A 90 23.02 15.34 10.94
C GLU A 90 24.29 14.48 10.90
N GLN A 91 25.47 15.09 11.02
CA GLN A 91 26.74 14.38 11.05
C GLN A 91 26.91 13.57 12.35
N GLU A 92 26.48 14.11 13.49
CA GLU A 92 26.46 13.42 14.77
C GLU A 92 25.49 12.22 14.75
N GLU A 93 24.29 12.40 14.22
CA GLU A 93 23.32 11.31 14.06
C GLU A 93 23.83 10.21 13.13
N LYS A 94 24.44 10.59 12.00
CA LYS A 94 25.07 9.62 11.08
C LYS A 94 26.17 8.84 11.80
N ARG A 95 26.99 9.51 12.61
CA ARG A 95 28.04 8.86 13.42
C ARG A 95 27.44 7.91 14.46
N GLU A 96 26.39 8.33 15.15
CA GLU A 96 25.72 7.50 16.15
C GLU A 96 25.05 6.28 15.52
N ILE A 97 24.31 6.47 14.42
CA ILE A 97 23.66 5.38 13.67
C ILE A 97 24.73 4.39 13.20
N LYS A 98 25.85 4.88 12.66
CA LYS A 98 26.97 4.04 12.21
C LYS A 98 27.56 3.26 13.39
N ARG A 99 27.85 3.91 14.52
CA ARG A 99 28.36 3.28 15.74
C ARG A 99 27.42 2.17 16.24
N ARG A 100 26.12 2.47 16.32
CA ARG A 100 25.09 1.53 16.76
C ARG A 100 24.98 0.34 15.82
N LEU A 101 25.02 0.59 14.51
CA LEU A 101 24.98 -0.46 13.49
C LEU A 101 26.19 -1.38 13.59
N THR A 102 27.41 -0.83 13.66
CA THR A 102 28.64 -1.62 13.81
C THR A 102 28.56 -2.56 15.03
N ARG A 103 28.09 -2.06 16.18
CA ARG A 103 27.92 -2.88 17.39
C ARG A 103 26.88 -4.00 17.20
N LYS A 104 25.75 -3.72 16.53
CA LYS A 104 24.74 -4.74 16.25
C LYS A 104 25.24 -5.82 15.29
N LEU A 105 26.01 -5.42 14.28
CA LEU A 105 26.57 -6.35 13.30
C LEU A 105 27.67 -7.22 13.89
N SER A 106 28.49 -6.70 14.81
CA SER A 106 29.55 -7.46 15.48
C SER A 106 29.01 -8.51 16.46
N GLN A 107 27.82 -8.30 17.01
CA GLN A 107 27.14 -9.21 17.94
C GLN A 107 26.07 -10.06 17.24
N ARG A 108 26.19 -10.22 15.92
CA ARG A 108 25.22 -11.01 15.16
C ARG A 108 25.41 -12.50 15.50
N PRO A 109 24.38 -13.18 16.03
CA PRO A 109 24.47 -14.60 16.35
C PRO A 109 24.64 -15.43 15.07
N THR A 110 25.26 -16.60 15.21
CA THR A 110 25.44 -17.56 14.12
C THR A 110 24.13 -18.27 13.78
N VAL A 111 24.06 -18.89 12.60
CA VAL A 111 22.87 -19.64 12.17
C VAL A 111 22.67 -20.87 13.06
N GLU A 112 23.77 -21.49 13.49
CA GLU A 112 23.85 -22.61 14.41
C GLU A 112 23.25 -22.25 15.78
N GLU A 113 23.66 -21.13 16.38
CA GLU A 113 23.12 -20.63 17.66
C GLU A 113 21.60 -20.36 17.60
N LEU A 114 21.11 -19.82 16.48
CA LEU A 114 19.69 -19.57 16.29
C LEU A 114 18.88 -20.87 16.13
N ARG A 115 19.50 -21.94 15.60
CA ARG A 115 18.90 -23.30 15.56
C ARG A 115 18.89 -23.95 16.94
N GLU A 116 19.98 -23.83 17.70
CA GLU A 116 20.06 -24.33 19.09
C GLU A 116 19.03 -23.66 20.00
N ARG A 117 18.82 -22.35 19.84
CA ARG A 117 17.78 -21.59 20.54
C ARG A 117 16.37 -21.85 20.02
N LYS A 118 16.20 -22.75 19.04
CA LYS A 118 14.91 -23.07 18.39
C LYS A 118 14.17 -21.83 17.88
N ILE A 119 14.92 -20.80 17.46
CA ILE A 119 14.35 -19.62 16.80
C ILE A 119 14.16 -19.92 15.31
N LEU A 120 15.09 -20.66 14.72
CA LEU A 120 14.99 -21.20 13.37
C LEU A 120 14.46 -22.64 13.43
N ILE A 121 13.21 -22.82 13.86
CA ILE A 121 12.53 -24.12 13.72
C ILE A 121 12.32 -24.36 12.22
N ARG A 122 12.90 -25.45 11.70
CA ARG A 122 12.66 -25.91 10.34
C ARG A 122 11.47 -26.85 10.38
N PHE A 123 10.44 -26.53 9.61
CA PHE A 123 9.38 -27.48 9.29
C PHE A 123 9.86 -28.39 8.16
N SER A 124 9.48 -29.66 8.20
CA SER A 124 9.69 -30.55 7.06
C SER A 124 8.79 -30.09 5.92
N ASP A 125 9.36 -29.94 4.72
CA ASP A 125 8.58 -29.66 3.50
C ASP A 125 7.81 -30.92 3.03
N TYR A 126 8.23 -32.09 3.51
CA TYR A 126 7.59 -33.37 3.21
C TYR A 126 6.55 -33.70 4.27
N VAL A 127 5.32 -33.91 3.80
CA VAL A 127 4.18 -34.38 4.60
C VAL A 127 3.77 -35.74 4.05
N GLU A 128 3.80 -36.76 4.91
CA GLU A 128 3.31 -38.09 4.56
C GLU A 128 1.78 -38.09 4.55
N VAL A 129 1.19 -38.63 3.48
CA VAL A 129 -0.25 -38.77 3.32
C VAL A 129 -0.58 -40.25 3.28
N ALA A 130 -1.52 -40.67 4.11
CA ALA A 130 -2.06 -42.03 4.14
C ALA A 130 -3.58 -41.98 4.00
N ASP A 131 -4.16 -43.02 3.42
CA ASP A 131 -5.60 -43.11 3.24
C ASP A 131 -6.29 -43.29 4.60
N ALA A 132 -7.29 -42.45 4.86
CA ALA A 132 -8.17 -42.62 6.01
C ALA A 132 -9.19 -43.73 5.74
N GLN A 133 -9.73 -44.34 6.80
CA GLN A 133 -10.81 -45.32 6.62
C GLN A 133 -12.04 -44.67 5.99
N ASP A 134 -12.62 -45.33 4.97
CA ASP A 134 -13.83 -44.89 4.28
C ASP A 134 -15.07 -45.53 4.92
N TYR A 135 -15.62 -44.87 5.92
CA TYR A 135 -16.87 -45.24 6.55
C TYR A 135 -17.65 -43.99 6.97
N ASP A 136 -18.97 -44.13 7.13
CA ASP A 136 -19.84 -43.04 7.54
C ASP A 136 -19.57 -42.67 9.01
N ARG A 137 -19.02 -41.47 9.22
CA ARG A 137 -18.73 -40.88 10.54
C ARG A 137 -19.86 -39.96 11.03
N ARG A 138 -21.02 -39.93 10.36
CA ARG A 138 -22.14 -39.09 10.76
C ARG A 138 -22.75 -39.61 12.07
N ALA A 139 -22.99 -38.67 12.98
CA ALA A 139 -23.70 -38.91 14.24
C ALA A 139 -24.78 -37.84 14.43
N ASP A 140 -25.86 -38.18 15.13
CA ASP A 140 -26.86 -37.19 15.52
C ASP A 140 -26.22 -36.13 16.44
N LYS A 141 -26.74 -34.91 16.37
CA LYS A 141 -26.28 -33.76 17.16
C LYS A 141 -27.38 -33.35 18.13
N PRO A 142 -27.66 -34.13 19.19
CA PRO A 142 -28.81 -33.92 20.07
C PRO A 142 -28.78 -32.53 20.75
N TRP A 143 -27.60 -31.96 20.96
CA TRP A 143 -27.43 -30.61 21.53
C TRP A 143 -28.06 -29.49 20.68
N THR A 144 -28.36 -29.74 19.41
CA THR A 144 -29.01 -28.76 18.52
C THR A 144 -30.51 -28.61 18.79
N ARG A 145 -31.16 -29.62 19.36
CA ARG A 145 -32.61 -29.67 19.58
C ARG A 145 -33.02 -29.34 21.03
N LEU A 146 -32.09 -28.80 21.84
CA LEU A 146 -32.35 -28.46 23.24
C LEU A 146 -33.16 -27.18 23.38
N THR A 147 -34.30 -27.28 24.07
CA THR A 147 -35.16 -26.13 24.40
C THR A 147 -34.53 -25.27 25.51
N ALA A 148 -35.10 -24.08 25.75
CA ALA A 148 -34.67 -23.23 26.86
C ALA A 148 -34.90 -23.89 28.23
N ALA A 149 -35.99 -24.66 28.37
CA ALA A 149 -36.31 -25.42 29.57
C ALA A 149 -35.30 -26.56 29.78
N ASP A 150 -34.96 -27.32 28.74
CA ASP A 150 -33.97 -28.40 28.83
C ASP A 150 -32.61 -27.86 29.27
N LYS A 151 -32.19 -26.73 28.69
CA LYS A 151 -30.94 -26.07 29.09
C LYS A 151 -30.98 -25.62 30.55
N ALA A 152 -32.13 -25.16 31.06
CA ALA A 152 -32.26 -24.77 32.46
C ALA A 152 -32.17 -26.00 33.40
N ALA A 153 -32.85 -27.09 33.04
CA ALA A 153 -32.77 -28.36 33.75
C ALA A 153 -31.32 -28.89 33.80
N ILE A 154 -30.64 -28.95 32.66
CA ILE A 154 -29.24 -29.40 32.55
C ILE A 154 -28.30 -28.52 33.38
N ARG A 155 -28.50 -27.19 33.41
CA ARG A 155 -27.67 -26.30 34.25
C ARG A 155 -27.85 -26.58 35.74
N LYS A 156 -29.09 -26.82 36.17
CA LYS A 156 -29.40 -27.16 37.57
C LYS A 156 -28.77 -28.50 37.96
N GLU A 157 -28.96 -29.52 37.14
CA GLU A 157 -28.39 -30.86 37.34
C GLU A 157 -26.86 -30.83 37.40
N LEU A 158 -26.21 -30.14 36.47
CA LEU A 158 -24.75 -30.03 36.45
C LEU A 158 -24.19 -29.28 37.66
N ASN A 159 -24.90 -28.26 38.16
CA ASN A 159 -24.45 -27.54 39.34
C ASN A 159 -24.56 -28.40 40.61
N GLU A 160 -25.66 -29.15 40.74
CA GLU A 160 -25.85 -30.10 41.83
C GLU A 160 -24.72 -31.12 41.83
N PHE A 161 -24.53 -31.83 40.71
CA PHE A 161 -23.47 -32.83 40.53
C PHE A 161 -22.08 -32.28 40.88
N LYS A 162 -21.74 -31.08 40.39
CA LYS A 162 -20.43 -30.46 40.65
C LYS A 162 -20.20 -30.05 42.10
N SER A 163 -21.27 -29.86 42.86
CA SER A 163 -21.19 -29.40 44.24
C SER A 163 -21.21 -30.55 45.25
N THR A 164 -21.89 -31.65 44.94
CA THR A 164 -22.13 -32.75 45.88
C THR A 164 -21.42 -34.05 45.52
N GLU A 165 -21.31 -34.39 44.24
CA GLU A 165 -20.83 -35.70 43.79
C GLU A 165 -19.45 -35.67 43.14
N MET A 166 -19.12 -34.59 42.41
CA MET A 166 -17.86 -34.50 41.68
C MET A 166 -16.69 -34.24 42.62
N GLU A 167 -15.81 -35.24 42.78
CA GLU A 167 -14.60 -35.08 43.57
C GLU A 167 -13.61 -34.13 42.89
N VAL A 168 -13.24 -33.06 43.59
CA VAL A 168 -12.23 -32.09 43.16
C VAL A 168 -11.27 -31.84 44.31
N HIS A 169 -9.97 -31.90 44.02
CA HIS A 169 -8.93 -31.59 44.98
C HIS A 169 -9.15 -30.19 45.60
N GLU A 170 -8.92 -30.06 46.91
CA GLU A 170 -9.26 -28.84 47.67
C GLU A 170 -8.68 -27.56 47.03
N LEU A 171 -7.41 -27.61 46.62
CA LEU A 171 -6.73 -26.47 45.98
C LEU A 171 -7.30 -26.10 44.61
N SER A 172 -7.97 -27.02 43.93
CA SER A 172 -8.50 -26.83 42.57
C SER A 172 -10.01 -26.55 42.54
N ARG A 173 -10.69 -26.53 43.70
CA ARG A 173 -12.14 -26.30 43.78
C ARG A 173 -12.58 -24.98 43.15
N HIS A 174 -11.73 -23.96 43.17
CA HIS A 174 -11.99 -22.66 42.55
C HIS A 174 -12.07 -22.71 41.00
N LEU A 175 -11.59 -23.79 40.37
CA LEU A 175 -11.67 -24.00 38.92
C LEU A 175 -12.97 -24.68 38.49
N THR A 176 -13.78 -25.16 39.45
CA THR A 176 -15.06 -25.81 39.15
C THR A 176 -16.01 -24.83 38.45
N ARG A 177 -16.30 -25.09 37.18
CA ARG A 177 -17.15 -24.23 36.35
C ARG A 177 -18.63 -24.45 36.67
N PHE A 178 -19.21 -23.57 37.47
CA PHE A 178 -20.66 -23.53 37.73
C PHE A 178 -21.42 -22.77 36.64
N HIS A 179 -22.67 -23.13 36.39
CA HIS A 179 -23.59 -22.51 35.44
C HIS A 179 -24.58 -21.57 36.14
N ARG A 180 -25.10 -20.58 35.41
CA ARG A 180 -26.16 -19.69 35.95
C ARG A 180 -27.48 -20.47 36.05
N PRO A 181 -28.30 -20.24 37.09
CA PRO A 181 -29.67 -20.75 37.14
C PRO A 181 -30.46 -20.39 35.88
#